data_AF-A0A7X6NLB3-F1
#
_entry.id   AF-A0A7X6NLB3-F1
#
_cell.length_a   1.000
_cell.length_b   1.000
_cell.length_c   1.000
_cell.angle_alpha   90.00
_cell.angle_beta   90.00
_cell.angle_gamma   90.00
#
_symmetry.space_group_name_H-M   'P 1'
#
loop_
_entity.id
_entity.type
_entity.pdbx_description
1 polymer ?
#
loop_
_entity_poly.entity_id
_entity_poly.type
_entity_poly.pdbx_seq_one_letter_code
_entity_poly.pdbx_strand_id
1 'polypeptide(L)'
;MKQCIKYLAAIVLTAVLFVPVISNAQKMPKKHKNAPEKTVVVVTNPLVENFDASEYPHLQFYYTPQEMPHFLEVLNKVRPIPPKEGITGIVVDKEGTIAYVRLFSDQLSKNMDNRDETSFTILSVAARKGSSGESRPLEDQLKNYVIREKVAKKDSKKSYTPGQEPTFKGWDKGLIEGMELPDFNLVAQDGTETSIKEVLDGKPGFVVFTNISEDGKTVSPLLWHIEHILYNYFPPRTRR
;
A
#
# COMPACT_ATOMS: atom_id res chain seq x y z
N MET A 1 65.70 30.26 -15.38
CA MET A 1 65.35 28.88 -14.99
C MET A 1 64.74 28.90 -13.58
N LYS A 2 63.49 29.23 -13.22
CA LYS A 2 62.16 29.30 -13.87
C LYS A 2 61.80 28.07 -14.70
N GLN A 3 61.44 26.94 -14.05
CA GLN A 3 60.27 26.12 -14.47
C GLN A 3 59.94 24.84 -13.67
N CYS A 4 60.54 24.51 -12.51
CA CYS A 4 60.25 23.19 -11.87
C CYS A 4 59.40 23.18 -10.59
N ILE A 5 58.84 24.30 -10.10
CA ILE A 5 58.16 24.33 -8.77
C ILE A 5 56.71 24.84 -8.86
N LYS A 6 55.96 24.46 -9.89
CA LYS A 6 54.52 24.79 -9.98
C LYS A 6 53.58 23.59 -10.20
N TYR A 7 54.11 22.37 -10.25
CA TYR A 7 53.30 21.17 -10.55
C TYR A 7 53.17 20.17 -9.40
N LEU A 8 53.64 20.49 -8.19
CA LEU A 8 53.53 19.60 -7.02
C LEU A 8 52.43 19.98 -6.02
N ALA A 9 51.82 21.16 -6.15
CA ALA A 9 50.69 21.57 -5.29
C ALA A 9 49.31 21.32 -5.94
N ALA A 10 49.25 20.92 -7.21
CA ALA A 10 47.98 20.71 -7.93
C ALA A 10 47.49 19.25 -7.93
N ILE A 11 48.27 18.31 -7.40
CA ILE A 11 47.92 16.87 -7.43
C ILE A 11 47.38 16.38 -6.07
N VAL A 12 47.45 17.19 -5.01
CA VAL A 12 46.98 16.80 -3.66
C VAL A 12 45.52 17.21 -3.39
N LEU A 13 44.89 18.03 -4.25
CA LEU A 13 43.50 18.48 -4.06
C LEU A 13 42.45 17.75 -4.92
N THR A 14 42.85 16.78 -5.75
CA THR A 14 41.92 15.98 -6.57
C THR A 14 41.76 14.53 -6.08
N ALA A 15 42.55 14.10 -5.10
CA ALA A 15 42.48 12.75 -4.55
C ALA A 15 41.48 12.59 -3.38
N VAL A 16 40.82 13.67 -2.93
CA VAL A 16 39.83 13.62 -1.82
C VAL A 16 38.38 13.65 -2.32
N LEU A 17 38.13 13.81 -3.63
CA LEU A 17 36.77 13.81 -4.21
C LEU A 17 36.33 12.48 -4.84
N PHE A 18 37.12 11.42 -4.69
CA PHE A 18 36.74 10.06 -5.09
C PHE A 18 36.82 9.09 -3.90
N VAL A 19 36.44 9.53 -2.70
CA VAL A 19 35.80 8.58 -1.80
C VAL A 19 34.42 8.36 -2.45
N PRO A 20 34.11 7.18 -3.01
CA PRO A 20 32.71 6.89 -3.25
C PRO A 20 32.09 7.05 -1.87
N VAL A 21 31.19 8.02 -1.72
CA VAL A 21 30.24 7.98 -0.62
C VAL A 21 29.69 6.57 -0.72
N ILE A 22 30.15 5.70 0.18
CA ILE A 22 29.52 4.41 0.42
C ILE A 22 28.23 4.84 1.12
N SER A 23 27.33 5.42 0.33
CA SER A 23 25.92 5.45 0.59
C SER A 23 25.66 4.04 1.03
N ASN A 24 25.17 3.88 2.27
CA ASN A 24 24.68 2.61 2.77
C ASN A 24 23.94 1.96 1.61
N ALA A 25 24.57 1.00 0.94
CA ALA A 25 23.96 0.27 -0.15
C ALA A 25 23.01 -0.67 0.57
N GLN A 26 21.90 -0.11 1.03
CA GLN A 26 20.71 -0.82 1.42
C GLN A 26 20.46 -1.72 0.21
N LYS A 27 20.71 -3.03 0.38
CA LYS A 27 20.56 -4.02 -0.69
C LYS A 27 19.26 -3.69 -1.42
N MET A 28 19.34 -3.46 -2.73
CA MET A 28 18.15 -3.14 -3.51
C MET A 28 17.06 -4.18 -3.18
N PRO A 29 15.87 -3.75 -2.72
CA PRO A 29 14.80 -4.64 -2.32
C PRO A 29 14.49 -5.60 -3.48
N LYS A 30 14.48 -6.91 -3.20
CA LYS A 30 14.10 -7.90 -4.23
C LYS A 30 12.58 -8.00 -4.25
N LYS A 31 11.97 -7.46 -5.30
CA LYS A 31 10.54 -7.64 -5.61
C LYS A 31 10.12 -9.11 -5.47
N HIS A 32 9.06 -9.37 -4.70
CA HIS A 32 8.49 -10.70 -4.61
C HIS A 32 7.91 -11.09 -5.97
N LYS A 33 8.06 -12.36 -6.38
CA LYS A 33 7.63 -12.85 -7.71
C LYS A 33 6.17 -12.53 -8.05
N ASN A 34 5.33 -12.37 -7.03
CA ASN A 34 3.88 -12.19 -7.17
C ASN A 34 3.40 -10.79 -6.78
N ALA A 35 4.31 -9.84 -6.55
CA ALA A 35 3.94 -8.48 -6.20
C ALA A 35 3.55 -7.66 -7.44
N PRO A 36 2.52 -6.79 -7.34
CA PRO A 36 2.26 -5.76 -8.34
C PRO A 36 3.50 -4.90 -8.62
N GLU A 37 3.50 -4.04 -9.65
CA GLU A 37 4.56 -3.02 -9.81
C GLU A 37 4.33 -1.79 -8.93
N LYS A 38 3.06 -1.42 -8.79
CA LYS A 38 2.58 -0.38 -7.89
C LYS A 38 1.35 -0.91 -7.16
N THR A 39 1.24 -0.57 -5.88
CA THR A 39 0.05 -0.82 -5.07
C THR A 39 -0.67 0.51 -4.86
N VAL A 40 -1.97 0.54 -5.13
CA VAL A 40 -2.78 1.75 -4.95
C VAL A 40 -3.11 1.87 -3.47
N VAL A 41 -2.77 3.00 -2.86
CA VAL A 41 -3.12 3.33 -1.47
C VAL A 41 -4.13 4.45 -1.50
N VAL A 42 -5.34 4.18 -1.00
CA VAL A 42 -6.40 5.15 -0.80
C VAL A 42 -6.39 5.58 0.67
N VAL A 43 -5.99 6.82 0.90
CA VAL A 43 -6.03 7.51 2.18
C VAL A 43 -7.44 8.06 2.36
N THR A 44 -8.17 7.55 3.36
CA THR A 44 -9.59 7.85 3.60
C THR A 44 -9.81 9.15 4.38
N ASN A 45 -8.94 10.13 4.18
CA ASN A 45 -9.05 11.49 4.66
C ASN A 45 -8.48 12.45 3.59
N PRO A 46 -8.77 13.76 3.68
CA PRO A 46 -8.23 14.76 2.75
C PRO A 46 -6.71 14.74 2.65
N LEU A 47 -6.21 15.33 1.56
CA LEU A 47 -4.78 15.45 1.26
C LEU A 47 -4.00 15.95 2.48
N VAL A 48 -2.97 15.21 2.88
CA VAL A 48 -2.14 15.51 4.05
C VAL A 48 -0.81 16.11 3.58
N GLU A 49 -0.67 17.43 3.68
CA GLU A 49 0.47 18.18 3.13
C GLU A 49 1.83 17.76 3.71
N ASN A 50 1.86 17.32 4.97
CA ASN A 50 3.10 16.98 5.68
C ASN A 50 3.53 15.51 5.50
N PHE A 51 2.79 14.72 4.71
CA PHE A 51 3.12 13.32 4.49
C PHE A 51 4.07 13.13 3.29
N ASP A 52 5.23 12.52 3.54
CA ASP A 52 6.19 12.19 2.49
C ASP A 52 5.96 10.78 1.92
N ALA A 53 5.26 10.69 0.78
CA ALA A 53 5.06 9.41 0.10
C ALA A 53 6.33 8.84 -0.52
N SER A 54 7.41 9.62 -0.67
CA SER A 54 8.66 9.11 -1.23
C SER A 54 9.31 8.06 -0.33
N GLU A 55 8.92 7.99 0.94
CA GLU A 55 9.28 6.91 1.85
C GLU A 55 8.76 5.54 1.38
N TYR A 56 7.70 5.49 0.55
CA TYR A 56 7.04 4.26 0.09
C TYR A 56 7.09 4.12 -1.43
N PRO A 57 8.26 3.80 -2.01
CA PRO A 57 8.49 3.93 -3.45
C PRO A 57 7.67 2.98 -4.34
N HIS A 58 7.05 1.93 -3.81
CA HIS A 58 6.20 1.00 -4.58
C HIS A 58 4.71 1.17 -4.26
N LEU A 59 4.36 2.12 -3.41
CA LEU A 59 2.99 2.54 -3.15
C LEU A 59 2.67 3.78 -4.00
N GLN A 60 1.39 3.92 -4.38
CA GLN A 60 0.87 5.06 -5.10
C GLN A 60 -0.31 5.62 -4.32
N PHE A 61 -0.14 6.82 -3.75
CA PHE A 61 -1.09 7.40 -2.82
C PHE A 61 -2.12 8.25 -3.53
N TYR A 62 -3.37 8.07 -3.11
CA TYR A 62 -4.52 8.87 -3.49
C TYR A 62 -5.34 9.17 -2.23
N TYR A 63 -6.02 10.31 -2.23
CA TYR A 63 -6.74 10.83 -1.07
C TYR A 63 -8.21 10.98 -1.43
N THR A 64 -9.07 10.86 -0.44
CA THR A 64 -10.49 11.18 -0.60
C THR A 64 -10.70 12.68 -0.41
N PRO A 65 -11.45 13.40 -1.28
CA PRO A 65 -11.47 14.87 -1.29
C PRO A 65 -11.89 15.58 0.01
N GLN A 66 -12.83 15.02 0.76
CA GLN A 66 -13.44 15.68 1.94
C GLN A 66 -13.65 14.67 3.07
N GLU A 67 -14.41 13.62 2.77
CA GLU A 67 -14.67 12.48 3.65
C GLU A 67 -14.61 11.19 2.82
N MET A 68 -14.60 10.06 3.51
CA MET A 68 -14.59 8.73 2.88
C MET A 68 -15.80 8.61 1.92
N PRO A 69 -15.63 8.18 0.65
CA PRO A 69 -16.73 8.01 -0.28
C PRO A 69 -17.87 7.15 0.30
N HIS A 70 -19.12 7.46 -0.04
CA HIS A 70 -20.31 6.79 0.52
C HIS A 70 -20.23 5.25 0.50
N PHE A 71 -19.64 4.66 -0.55
CA PHE A 71 -19.44 3.20 -0.60
C PHE A 71 -18.57 2.70 0.55
N LEU A 72 -17.44 3.38 0.78
CA LEU A 72 -16.51 3.06 1.85
C LEU A 72 -17.10 3.37 3.22
N GLU A 73 -17.89 4.43 3.38
CA GLU A 73 -18.64 4.71 4.62
C GLU A 73 -19.63 3.62 4.97
N VAL A 74 -20.43 3.20 4.00
CA VAL A 74 -21.44 2.15 4.17
C VAL A 74 -20.75 0.82 4.45
N LEU A 75 -19.67 0.49 3.74
CA LEU A 75 -18.86 -0.69 4.03
C LEU A 75 -18.21 -0.62 5.43
N ASN A 76 -17.73 0.55 5.86
CA ASN A 76 -17.10 0.76 7.17
C ASN A 76 -18.03 0.41 8.34
N LYS A 77 -19.34 0.58 8.19
CA LYS A 77 -20.35 0.21 9.21
C LYS A 77 -20.40 -1.30 9.49
N VAL A 78 -20.18 -2.12 8.47
CA VAL A 78 -20.28 -3.60 8.55
C VAL A 78 -18.91 -4.28 8.57
N ARG A 79 -17.88 -3.58 8.09
CA ARG A 79 -16.48 -4.01 8.07
C ARG A 79 -15.59 -2.79 8.24
N PRO A 80 -14.96 -2.61 9.41
CA PRO A 80 -14.13 -1.44 9.68
C PRO A 80 -13.06 -1.23 8.60
N ILE A 81 -13.10 -0.06 7.96
CA ILE A 81 -12.05 0.50 7.11
C ILE A 81 -11.36 1.55 7.99
N PRO A 82 -10.07 1.37 8.25
CA PRO A 82 -9.50 1.61 9.57
C PRO A 82 -9.58 3.08 10.01
N PRO A 83 -10.11 3.35 11.21
CA PRO A 83 -10.15 4.69 11.80
C PRO A 83 -8.90 5.09 12.62
N LYS A 84 -7.83 4.28 12.69
CA LYS A 84 -6.49 4.61 13.26
C LYS A 84 -5.53 3.42 13.39
N GLU A 85 -6.04 2.18 13.40
CA GLU A 85 -5.27 1.01 13.84
C GLU A 85 -5.24 -0.15 12.83
N GLY A 86 -5.10 0.13 11.54
CA GLY A 86 -4.99 -0.94 10.55
C GLY A 86 -4.94 -0.47 9.10
N ILE A 87 -5.03 -1.45 8.18
CA ILE A 87 -5.24 -1.27 6.74
C ILE A 87 -6.25 -2.30 6.23
N THR A 88 -7.06 -1.94 5.24
CA THR A 88 -7.93 -2.87 4.51
C THR A 88 -7.38 -3.05 3.09
N GLY A 89 -7.04 -4.27 2.70
CA GLY A 89 -6.58 -4.60 1.35
C GLY A 89 -7.69 -5.23 0.52
N ILE A 90 -7.87 -4.77 -0.72
CA ILE A 90 -8.79 -5.30 -1.71
C ILE A 90 -8.00 -5.67 -2.96
N VAL A 91 -8.18 -6.89 -3.47
CA VAL A 91 -7.69 -7.27 -4.80
C VAL A 91 -8.83 -7.14 -5.80
N VAL A 92 -8.57 -6.41 -6.87
CA VAL A 92 -9.50 -6.18 -7.97
C VAL A 92 -8.91 -6.84 -9.21
N ASP A 93 -9.73 -7.58 -9.95
CA ASP A 93 -9.31 -8.14 -11.23
C ASP A 93 -9.40 -7.10 -12.38
N LYS A 94 -9.03 -7.52 -13.60
CA LYS A 94 -9.07 -6.67 -14.79
C LYS A 94 -10.47 -6.24 -15.25
N GLU A 95 -11.53 -6.88 -14.75
CA GLU A 95 -12.92 -6.52 -15.04
C GLU A 95 -13.49 -5.58 -13.97
N GLY A 96 -12.69 -5.16 -12.99
CA GLY A 96 -13.15 -4.36 -11.87
C GLY A 96 -13.87 -5.16 -10.78
N THR A 97 -13.82 -6.50 -10.83
CA THR A 97 -14.48 -7.36 -9.84
C THR A 97 -13.59 -7.54 -8.61
N ILE A 98 -14.18 -7.39 -7.42
CA ILE A 98 -13.50 -7.62 -6.14
C ILE A 98 -13.25 -9.12 -5.98
N ALA A 99 -11.98 -9.52 -6.06
CA ALA A 99 -11.54 -10.91 -5.99
C ALA A 99 -11.22 -11.37 -4.57
N TYR A 100 -10.83 -10.43 -3.71
CA TYR A 100 -10.40 -10.70 -2.33
C TYR A 100 -10.48 -9.43 -1.49
N VAL A 101 -10.81 -9.59 -0.21
CA VAL A 101 -10.76 -8.49 0.78
C VAL A 101 -10.16 -8.99 2.07
N ARG A 102 -9.28 -8.20 2.69
CA ARG A 102 -8.68 -8.52 3.99
C ARG A 102 -8.44 -7.30 4.85
N LEU A 103 -8.73 -7.43 6.14
CA LEU A 103 -8.35 -6.45 7.16
C LEU A 103 -7.05 -6.89 7.84
N PHE A 104 -6.13 -5.94 8.00
CA PHE A 104 -4.92 -6.11 8.77
C PHE A 104 -4.97 -5.11 9.94
N SER A 105 -4.94 -5.61 11.17
CA SER A 105 -4.99 -4.78 12.38
C SER A 105 -3.58 -4.46 12.89
N ASP A 106 -3.39 -3.22 13.32
CA ASP A 106 -2.17 -2.76 13.97
C ASP A 106 -1.96 -3.44 15.33
N GLN A 107 -2.97 -4.05 15.96
CA GLN A 107 -2.76 -4.80 17.22
C GLN A 107 -1.76 -5.95 17.05
N LEU A 108 -1.68 -6.53 15.85
CA LEU A 108 -0.67 -7.53 15.51
C LEU A 108 0.74 -6.91 15.41
N SER A 109 0.84 -5.61 15.08
CA SER A 109 2.10 -4.85 15.05
C SER A 109 2.47 -4.22 16.41
N LYS A 110 1.49 -3.85 17.25
CA LYS A 110 1.72 -3.13 18.53
C LYS A 110 2.41 -3.97 19.60
N ASN A 111 2.22 -5.29 19.56
CA ASN A 111 2.87 -6.21 20.51
C ASN A 111 4.28 -6.63 20.07
N MET A 112 4.80 -6.01 19.00
CA MET A 112 6.02 -6.43 18.33
C MET A 112 6.84 -5.20 17.96
N ASP A 113 8.03 -5.07 18.52
CA ASP A 113 8.87 -3.91 18.29
C ASP A 113 9.20 -3.82 16.78
N ASN A 114 8.77 -2.75 16.11
CA ASN A 114 8.91 -2.49 14.66
C ASN A 114 10.38 -2.38 14.19
N ARG A 115 11.33 -2.83 15.01
CA ARG A 115 12.78 -2.78 14.82
C ARG A 115 13.38 -4.15 14.58
N ASP A 116 12.64 -5.23 14.83
CA ASP A 116 13.16 -6.58 14.84
C ASP A 116 12.67 -7.42 13.63
N GLU A 117 13.59 -8.02 12.88
CA GLU A 117 13.31 -8.79 11.65
C GLU A 117 12.31 -9.94 11.90
N THR A 118 12.32 -10.48 13.12
CA THR A 118 11.45 -11.56 13.59
C THR A 118 9.97 -11.14 13.62
N SER A 119 9.68 -9.90 13.99
CA SER A 119 8.35 -9.32 14.07
C SER A 119 7.74 -9.06 12.70
N PHE A 120 8.54 -8.52 11.76
CA PHE A 120 8.15 -8.34 10.36
C PHE A 120 7.84 -9.68 9.68
N THR A 121 8.56 -10.74 10.06
CA THR A 121 8.31 -12.10 9.57
C THR A 121 6.95 -12.63 10.03
N ILE A 122 6.47 -12.28 11.23
CA ILE A 122 5.19 -12.79 11.78
C ILE A 122 3.98 -12.21 11.06
N LEU A 123 3.99 -10.92 10.72
CA LEU A 123 2.93 -10.31 9.90
C LEU A 123 2.96 -10.83 8.45
N SER A 124 4.15 -11.10 7.92
CA SER A 124 4.32 -11.81 6.65
C SER A 124 3.74 -13.24 6.70
N VAL A 125 3.92 -13.93 7.83
CA VAL A 125 3.35 -15.26 8.08
C VAL A 125 1.84 -15.21 8.28
N ALA A 126 1.30 -14.21 8.97
CA ALA A 126 -0.15 -14.00 9.11
C ALA A 126 -0.79 -13.72 7.73
N ALA A 127 -0.15 -12.88 6.91
CA ALA A 127 -0.55 -12.63 5.53
C ALA A 127 -0.52 -13.91 4.67
N ARG A 128 0.47 -14.80 4.91
CA ARG A 128 0.65 -16.08 4.19
C ARG A 128 -0.18 -17.25 4.69
N LYS A 129 -0.54 -17.33 5.98
CA LYS A 129 -1.23 -18.49 6.56
C LYS A 129 -2.74 -18.31 6.71
N GLY A 130 -3.23 -17.08 6.56
CA GLY A 130 -4.64 -16.75 6.87
C GLY A 130 -4.86 -16.71 8.38
N SER A 131 -5.62 -15.74 8.85
CA SER A 131 -6.07 -15.69 10.25
C SER A 131 -7.27 -16.64 10.40
N SER A 132 -7.53 -17.12 11.62
CA SER A 132 -8.66 -17.97 12.01
C SER A 132 -9.98 -17.47 11.37
N GLY A 133 -10.46 -18.13 10.33
CA GLY A 133 -11.71 -17.81 9.63
C GLY A 133 -11.59 -17.29 8.19
N GLU A 134 -10.39 -17.00 7.68
CA GLU A 134 -10.19 -16.53 6.30
C GLU A 134 -9.47 -17.59 5.43
N SER A 135 -10.07 -17.95 4.29
CA SER A 135 -9.75 -19.21 3.57
C SER A 135 -8.44 -19.23 2.77
N ARG A 136 -7.83 -18.07 2.44
CA ARG A 136 -6.80 -18.00 1.39
C ARG A 136 -5.70 -16.95 1.64
N PRO A 137 -4.41 -17.26 1.35
CA PRO A 137 -3.30 -16.31 1.45
C PRO A 137 -3.41 -15.14 0.45
N LEU A 138 -3.00 -13.93 0.86
CA LEU A 138 -2.96 -12.74 -0.01
C LEU A 138 -2.06 -12.98 -1.23
N GLU A 139 -0.90 -13.60 -1.02
CA GLU A 139 0.08 -13.87 -2.09
C GLU A 139 -0.52 -14.69 -3.24
N ASP A 140 -1.34 -15.69 -2.91
CA ASP A 140 -2.03 -16.49 -3.91
C ASP A 140 -3.08 -15.68 -4.66
N GLN A 141 -3.75 -14.72 -4.00
CA GLN A 141 -4.74 -13.87 -4.65
C GLN A 141 -4.06 -12.88 -5.60
N LEU A 142 -2.95 -12.25 -5.18
CA LEU A 142 -2.14 -11.38 -6.04
C LEU A 142 -1.59 -12.15 -7.24
N LYS A 143 -1.04 -13.34 -7.02
CA LYS A 143 -0.57 -14.23 -8.10
C LYS A 143 -1.67 -14.56 -9.10
N ASN A 144 -2.87 -14.88 -8.61
CA ASN A 144 -3.97 -15.31 -9.47
C ASN A 144 -4.62 -14.15 -10.23
N TYR A 145 -4.97 -13.07 -9.53
CA TYR A 145 -5.81 -12.01 -10.10
C TYR A 145 -5.02 -10.82 -10.62
N VAL A 146 -3.86 -10.51 -10.03
CA VAL A 146 -3.01 -9.40 -10.49
C VAL A 146 -1.99 -9.87 -11.50
N ILE A 147 -1.19 -10.89 -11.18
CA ILE A 147 -0.07 -11.31 -12.03
C ILE A 147 -0.52 -12.19 -13.20
N ARG A 148 -1.46 -13.10 -12.95
CA ARG A 148 -2.03 -13.98 -13.98
C ARG A 148 -3.31 -13.42 -14.60
N GLU A 149 -3.76 -12.27 -14.13
CA GLU A 149 -4.96 -11.58 -14.63
C GLU A 149 -6.19 -12.49 -14.76
N LYS A 150 -6.33 -13.45 -13.84
CA LYS A 150 -7.54 -14.27 -13.79
C LYS A 150 -8.73 -13.36 -13.53
N VAL A 151 -9.86 -13.73 -14.12
CA VAL A 151 -11.15 -13.09 -13.84
C VAL A 151 -11.76 -13.76 -12.61
N ALA A 152 -12.13 -12.96 -11.63
CA ALA A 152 -12.85 -13.37 -10.45
C ALA A 152 -14.29 -13.71 -10.80
N LYS A 153 -14.90 -14.57 -9.98
CA LYS A 153 -16.29 -14.96 -10.19
C LYS A 153 -17.21 -13.80 -9.76
N LYS A 154 -17.79 -13.10 -10.74
CA LYS A 154 -18.83 -12.09 -10.49
C LYS A 154 -20.09 -12.73 -9.89
N ASP A 155 -20.67 -12.06 -8.90
CA ASP A 155 -21.96 -12.40 -8.29
C ASP A 155 -22.97 -11.33 -8.66
N SER A 156 -23.87 -11.62 -9.60
CA SER A 156 -24.88 -10.68 -10.07
C SER A 156 -25.88 -10.25 -9.01
N LYS A 157 -25.94 -10.95 -7.86
CA LYS A 157 -26.80 -10.57 -6.73
C LYS A 157 -26.14 -9.53 -5.83
N LYS A 158 -24.83 -9.33 -5.95
CA LYS A 158 -24.08 -8.32 -5.20
C LYS A 158 -23.94 -7.08 -6.06
N SER A 159 -24.53 -5.99 -5.58
CA SER A 159 -24.44 -4.70 -6.24
C SER A 159 -24.45 -3.61 -5.18
N TYR A 160 -23.99 -2.45 -5.59
CA TYR A 160 -24.02 -1.23 -4.80
C TYR A 160 -24.61 -0.12 -5.67
N THR A 161 -25.55 0.61 -5.09
CA THR A 161 -26.15 1.81 -5.69
C THR A 161 -25.80 2.99 -4.80
N PRO A 162 -25.18 4.06 -5.33
CA PRO A 162 -24.91 5.26 -4.56
C PRO A 162 -26.17 5.78 -3.83
N GLY A 163 -26.02 6.16 -2.56
CA GLY A 163 -27.12 6.60 -1.70
C GLY A 163 -28.01 5.50 -1.12
N GLN A 164 -27.77 4.21 -1.41
CA GLN A 164 -28.52 3.09 -0.86
C GLN A 164 -27.61 2.11 -0.13
N GLU A 165 -28.06 1.60 1.02
CA GLU A 165 -27.36 0.54 1.73
C GLU A 165 -27.60 -0.82 1.05
N PRO A 166 -26.56 -1.61 0.75
CA PRO A 166 -26.73 -2.92 0.16
C PRO A 166 -27.50 -3.88 1.08
N THR A 167 -28.30 -4.76 0.49
CA THR A 167 -29.16 -5.71 1.23
C THR A 167 -28.92 -7.18 0.85
N PHE A 168 -27.88 -7.46 0.06
CA PHE A 168 -27.56 -8.82 -0.36
C PHE A 168 -27.07 -9.68 0.80
N LYS A 169 -27.24 -11.00 0.68
CA LYS A 169 -26.84 -11.97 1.71
C LYS A 169 -25.34 -11.87 2.01
N GLY A 170 -25.00 -11.62 3.28
CA GLY A 170 -23.62 -11.49 3.75
C GLY A 170 -23.06 -10.07 3.75
N TRP A 171 -23.86 -9.07 3.36
CA TRP A 171 -23.51 -7.66 3.48
C TRP A 171 -23.21 -7.26 4.93
N ASP A 172 -24.00 -7.76 5.88
CA ASP A 172 -23.83 -7.60 7.33
C ASP A 172 -22.44 -8.03 7.86
N LYS A 173 -21.71 -8.82 7.06
CA LYS A 173 -20.35 -9.32 7.34
C LYS A 173 -19.30 -8.72 6.39
N GLY A 174 -19.69 -7.73 5.58
CA GLY A 174 -18.87 -7.11 4.54
C GLY A 174 -18.44 -8.08 3.44
N LEU A 175 -19.22 -9.11 3.11
CA LEU A 175 -18.87 -10.11 2.08
C LEU A 175 -19.07 -9.57 0.66
N ILE A 176 -18.20 -8.65 0.25
CA ILE A 176 -18.26 -7.96 -1.05
C ILE A 176 -17.51 -8.68 -2.19
N GLU A 177 -16.84 -9.82 -1.94
CA GLU A 177 -16.19 -10.61 -3.00
C GLU A 177 -17.19 -10.99 -4.11
N GLY A 178 -16.80 -10.82 -5.36
CA GLY A 178 -17.65 -11.02 -6.55
C GLY A 178 -18.52 -9.81 -6.93
N MET A 179 -18.52 -8.74 -6.13
CA MET A 179 -19.11 -7.46 -6.49
C MET A 179 -18.15 -6.65 -7.38
N GLU A 180 -18.68 -5.84 -8.29
CA GLU A 180 -17.89 -4.82 -8.98
C GLU A 180 -17.47 -3.73 -7.97
N LEU A 181 -16.21 -3.28 -8.02
CA LEU A 181 -15.75 -2.17 -7.20
C LEU A 181 -16.48 -0.89 -7.64
N PRO A 182 -17.26 -0.26 -6.74
CA PRO A 182 -17.91 1.01 -7.07
C PRO A 182 -16.87 2.08 -7.38
N ASP A 183 -17.19 2.92 -8.36
CA ASP A 183 -16.33 4.06 -8.65
C ASP A 183 -16.47 5.13 -7.56
N PHE A 184 -15.38 5.84 -7.28
CA PHE A 184 -15.35 6.94 -6.33
C PHE A 184 -14.20 7.89 -6.64
N ASN A 185 -14.42 9.17 -6.32
CA ASN A 185 -13.49 10.25 -6.58
C ASN A 185 -12.28 10.17 -5.64
N LEU A 186 -11.14 10.53 -6.19
CA LEU A 186 -9.84 10.55 -5.56
C LEU A 186 -9.09 11.81 -5.96
N VAL A 187 -8.10 12.17 -5.15
CA VAL A 187 -7.17 13.27 -5.40
C VAL A 187 -5.76 12.70 -5.32
N ALA A 188 -4.96 12.91 -6.36
CA ALA A 188 -3.54 12.57 -6.37
C ALA A 188 -2.72 13.55 -5.49
N GLN A 189 -1.47 13.22 -5.22
CA GLN A 189 -0.60 14.08 -4.39
C GLN A 189 -0.33 15.47 -4.97
N ASP A 190 -0.39 15.62 -6.29
CA ASP A 190 -0.25 16.89 -6.97
C ASP A 190 -1.55 17.72 -7.01
N GLY A 191 -2.62 17.22 -6.37
CA GLY A 191 -3.94 17.85 -6.35
C GLY A 191 -4.82 17.48 -7.54
N THR A 192 -4.36 16.63 -8.47
CA THR A 192 -5.15 16.21 -9.62
C THR A 192 -6.34 15.34 -9.17
N GLU A 193 -7.55 15.71 -9.59
CA GLU A 193 -8.75 14.90 -9.38
C GLU A 193 -8.77 13.70 -10.35
N THR A 194 -9.20 12.54 -9.85
CA THR A 194 -9.34 11.29 -10.62
C THR A 194 -10.39 10.39 -9.97
N SER A 195 -10.58 9.17 -10.48
CA SER A 195 -11.43 8.15 -9.86
C SER A 195 -10.69 6.82 -9.68
N ILE A 196 -11.18 5.95 -8.80
CA ILE A 196 -10.56 4.63 -8.65
C ILE A 196 -10.60 3.80 -9.94
N LYS A 197 -11.63 3.97 -10.78
CA LYS A 197 -11.69 3.30 -12.09
C LYS A 197 -10.62 3.81 -13.05
N GLU A 198 -10.39 5.13 -13.08
CA GLU A 198 -9.31 5.73 -13.89
C GLU A 198 -7.92 5.31 -13.39
N VAL A 199 -7.72 5.27 -12.07
CA VAL A 199 -6.46 4.83 -11.46
C VAL A 199 -6.14 3.38 -11.80
N LEU A 200 -7.15 2.51 -11.82
CA LEU A 200 -6.98 1.11 -12.19
C LEU A 200 -6.88 0.91 -13.70
N ASP A 201 -7.52 1.76 -14.52
CA ASP A 201 -7.42 1.76 -15.99
C ASP A 201 -7.65 0.36 -16.62
N GLY A 202 -8.63 -0.38 -16.11
CA GLY A 202 -8.92 -1.75 -16.55
C GLY A 202 -7.83 -2.79 -16.24
N LYS A 203 -6.80 -2.43 -15.47
CA LYS A 203 -5.77 -3.35 -14.99
C LYS A 203 -6.15 -3.91 -13.62
N PRO A 204 -5.79 -5.17 -13.33
CA PRO A 204 -6.00 -5.69 -11.99
C PRO A 204 -5.07 -4.98 -11.00
N GLY A 205 -5.55 -4.79 -9.78
CA GLY A 205 -4.87 -3.98 -8.78
C GLY A 205 -5.01 -4.52 -7.38
N PHE A 206 -4.05 -4.16 -6.53
CA PHE A 206 -4.18 -4.25 -5.08
C PHE A 206 -4.41 -2.85 -4.53
N VAL A 207 -5.58 -2.64 -3.94
CA VAL A 207 -6.02 -1.36 -3.37
C VAL A 207 -5.99 -1.47 -1.86
N VAL A 208 -5.21 -0.62 -1.21
CA VAL A 208 -5.04 -0.57 0.24
C VAL A 208 -5.72 0.68 0.76
N PHE A 209 -6.64 0.53 1.70
CA PHE A 209 -7.32 1.62 2.38
C PHE A 209 -6.68 1.85 3.75
N THR A 210 -6.36 3.10 4.05
CA THR A 210 -5.74 3.52 5.31
C THR A 210 -6.14 4.95 5.67
N ASN A 211 -5.77 5.42 6.87
CA ASN A 211 -5.90 6.80 7.30
C ASN A 211 -4.51 7.32 7.67
N ILE A 212 -4.26 8.61 7.40
CA ILE A 212 -3.03 9.31 7.80
C ILE A 212 -3.45 10.45 8.73
N SER A 213 -2.74 10.62 9.86
CA SER A 213 -3.02 11.71 10.78
C SER A 213 -2.88 13.08 10.09
N GLU A 214 -3.63 14.07 10.57
CA GLU A 214 -3.63 15.43 10.02
C GLU A 214 -2.23 16.06 9.98
N ASP A 215 -1.36 15.72 10.94
CA ASP A 215 0.02 16.20 11.00
C ASP A 215 0.98 15.45 10.05
N GLY A 216 0.51 14.42 9.34
CA GLY A 216 1.29 13.59 8.41
C GLY A 216 2.31 12.66 9.07
N LYS A 217 2.43 12.67 10.41
CA LYS A 217 3.50 11.95 11.13
C LYS A 217 3.10 10.55 11.54
N THR A 218 1.81 10.32 11.77
CA THR A 218 1.30 9.02 12.21
C THR A 218 0.65 8.32 11.04
N VAL A 219 1.34 7.30 10.55
CA VAL A 219 0.89 6.38 9.51
C VAL A 219 0.85 4.97 10.06
N SER A 220 -0.07 4.14 9.57
CA SER A 220 -0.10 2.74 10.00
C SER A 220 1.25 2.08 9.71
N PRO A 221 1.88 1.42 10.70
CA PRO A 221 3.11 0.68 10.47
C PRO A 221 2.91 -0.47 9.47
N LEU A 222 1.68 -0.86 9.18
CA LEU A 222 1.36 -1.89 8.19
C LEU A 222 1.63 -1.46 6.75
N LEU A 223 1.75 -0.16 6.44
CA LEU A 223 2.18 0.28 5.11
C LEU A 223 3.58 -0.25 4.78
N TRP A 224 4.50 -0.21 5.75
CA TRP A 224 5.82 -0.84 5.62
C TRP A 224 5.75 -2.36 5.52
N HIS A 225 4.74 -2.98 6.15
CA HIS A 225 4.53 -4.43 6.03
C HIS A 225 4.00 -4.83 4.66
N ILE A 226 3.15 -4.02 4.02
CA ILE A 226 2.75 -4.24 2.62
C ILE A 226 3.96 -4.14 1.70
N GLU A 227 4.77 -3.09 1.85
CA GLU A 227 6.05 -2.95 1.14
C GLU A 227 6.97 -4.15 1.39
N HIS A 228 7.04 -4.68 2.60
CA HIS A 228 7.82 -5.88 2.92
C HIS A 228 7.27 -7.15 2.26
N ILE A 229 5.97 -7.43 2.40
CA ILE A 229 5.29 -8.61 1.83
C ILE A 229 5.46 -8.62 0.30
N LEU A 230 5.42 -7.45 -0.32
CA LEU A 230 5.46 -7.29 -1.77
C LEU A 230 6.90 -7.15 -2.32
N TYR A 231 7.80 -6.48 -1.61
CA TYR A 231 9.10 -6.08 -2.17
C TYR A 231 10.32 -6.41 -1.30
N ASN A 232 10.16 -7.15 -0.19
CA ASN A 232 11.21 -7.40 0.81
C ASN A 232 11.90 -6.09 1.26
N TYR A 233 11.12 -5.02 1.39
CA TYR A 233 11.60 -3.72 1.85
C TYR A 233 11.63 -3.68 3.38
N PHE A 234 12.77 -3.31 3.96
CA PHE A 234 12.88 -3.00 5.39
C PHE A 234 12.72 -1.49 5.57
N PRO A 235 11.91 -1.02 6.56
CA PRO A 235 11.83 0.41 6.84
C PRO A 235 13.24 0.95 7.13
N PRO A 236 13.58 2.16 6.66
CA PRO A 236 14.84 2.79 6.99
C PRO A 236 14.97 2.86 8.52
N ARG A 237 16.08 2.36 9.07
CA ARG A 237 16.37 2.48 10.50
C ARG A 237 16.46 3.97 10.81
N THR A 238 15.45 4.53 11.45
CA THR A 238 15.50 5.90 11.98
C THR A 238 16.65 5.95 12.97
N ARG A 239 17.76 6.60 12.58
CA ARG A 239 18.82 6.95 13.52
C ARG A 239 18.24 8.01 14.44
N ARG A 240 17.88 7.62 15.66
CA ARG A 240 17.84 8.57 16.78
C ARG A 240 19.25 8.84 17.25
#